data_AF-A0AAD6B838-F1
#
_entry.id   AF-A0AAD6B838-F1
#
_cell.length_a   1.000
_cell.length_b   1.000
_cell.length_c   1.000
_cell.angle_alpha   90.00
_cell.angle_beta   90.00
_cell.angle_gamma   90.00
#
_symmetry.space_group_name_H-M   'P 1'
#
loop_
_entity.id
_entity.type
_entity.pdbx_description
1 polymer ?
#
loop_
_entity_poly.entity_id
_entity_poly.type
_entity_poly.pdbx_seq_one_letter_code
_entity_poly.pdbx_strand_id
1 'polypeptide(L)'
;TKILENMNAVSKMLQAKDVDIHKAVGVLQNTIPAYRDDFDQVKRTAQNLAERWGAQSEFTEIRKRRMKRHFDELSQDERLSDGESRFRINVFNASLDIINSQLSQRFTSMRETNELFQAIHPGTLNRAQDNALHQHAQRLADHYSRDLSPSFPVQLFAFRACFKTEIAKEPSVKDMTKMLIVDHSSM
;
A
#
# COMPACT_ATOMS: atom_id res chain seq x y z
N THR A 1 12.90 16.15 -0.37
CA THR A 1 11.47 16.30 -0.69
C THR A 1 10.71 15.30 0.14
N LYS A 2 9.67 15.73 0.86
CA LYS A 2 8.94 14.91 1.84
C LYS A 2 8.54 13.51 1.33
N ILE A 3 8.17 13.39 0.05
CA ILE A 3 7.82 12.10 -0.58
C ILE A 3 9.02 11.14 -0.60
N LEU A 4 10.20 11.62 -1.02
CA LEU A 4 11.42 10.80 -1.07
C LEU A 4 11.94 10.47 0.34
N GLU A 5 11.75 11.36 1.30
CA GLU A 5 12.09 11.12 2.71
C GLU A 5 11.22 10.00 3.30
N ASN A 6 9.90 10.05 3.06
CA ASN A 6 8.98 8.99 3.49
C ASN A 6 9.28 7.66 2.76
N MET A 7 9.55 7.69 1.45
CA MET A 7 10.01 6.49 0.73
C MET A 7 11.31 5.94 1.29
N ASN A 8 12.26 6.80 1.66
CA ASN A 8 13.52 6.38 2.25
C ASN A 8 13.29 5.76 3.64
N ALA A 9 12.38 6.31 4.44
CA ALA A 9 12.00 5.73 5.72
C ALA A 9 11.38 4.33 5.55
N VAL A 10 10.44 4.18 4.61
CA VAL A 10 9.87 2.87 4.26
C VAL A 10 10.96 1.93 3.74
N SER A 11 11.85 2.40 2.86
CA SER A 11 12.95 1.60 2.33
C SER A 11 13.88 1.09 3.43
N LYS A 12 14.26 1.94 4.39
CA LYS A 12 15.06 1.54 5.56
C LYS A 12 14.34 0.53 6.44
N MET A 13 13.04 0.73 6.66
CA MET A 13 12.22 -0.22 7.42
C MET A 13 12.16 -1.58 6.73
N LEU A 14 11.98 -1.61 5.41
CA LEU A 14 11.99 -2.84 4.60
C LEU A 14 13.35 -3.53 4.54
N GLN A 15 14.43 -2.80 4.76
CA GLN A 15 15.79 -3.34 4.82
C GLN A 15 16.17 -3.83 6.22
N ALA A 16 15.31 -3.66 7.23
CA ALA A 16 15.56 -4.18 8.56
C ALA A 16 15.56 -5.72 8.56
N LYS A 17 16.49 -6.32 9.31
CA LYS A 17 16.66 -7.79 9.35
C LYS A 17 15.44 -8.54 9.87
N ASP A 18 14.65 -7.89 10.71
CA ASP A 18 13.46 -8.46 11.35
C ASP A 18 12.15 -7.94 10.74
N VAL A 19 12.18 -7.45 9.49
CA VAL A 19 10.95 -6.96 8.85
C VAL A 19 10.01 -8.13 8.56
N ASP A 20 8.77 -7.99 9.01
CA ASP A 20 7.69 -8.93 8.72
C ASP A 20 7.03 -8.55 7.39
N ILE A 21 6.84 -9.54 6.49
CA ILE A 21 6.28 -9.32 5.15
C ILE A 21 4.87 -8.72 5.23
N HIS A 22 4.06 -9.09 6.22
CA HIS A 22 2.72 -8.54 6.41
C HIS A 22 2.79 -7.05 6.75
N LYS A 23 3.69 -6.67 7.66
CA LYS A 23 3.94 -5.26 8.02
C LYS A 23 4.48 -4.47 6.82
N ALA A 24 5.40 -5.05 6.07
CA ALA A 24 5.98 -4.47 4.87
C ALA A 24 4.92 -4.11 3.82
N VAL A 25 4.00 -5.05 3.52
CA VAL A 25 2.90 -4.83 2.57
C VAL A 25 1.97 -3.71 3.05
N GLY A 26 1.61 -3.71 4.34
CA GLY A 26 0.73 -2.68 4.90
C GLY A 26 1.32 -1.27 4.82
N VAL A 27 2.63 -1.11 5.06
CA VAL A 27 3.27 0.21 4.94
C VAL A 27 3.31 0.68 3.49
N LEU A 28 3.68 -0.21 2.55
CA LEU A 28 3.78 0.14 1.13
C LEU A 28 2.45 0.60 0.53
N GLN A 29 1.34 -0.05 0.90
CA GLN A 29 0.01 0.27 0.40
C GLN A 29 -0.46 1.68 0.81
N ASN A 30 0.03 2.20 1.94
CA ASN A 30 -0.45 3.45 2.51
C ASN A 30 0.45 4.67 2.17
N THR A 31 1.64 4.46 1.62
CA THR A 31 2.64 5.53 1.49
C THR A 31 2.36 6.59 0.42
N ILE A 32 1.72 6.24 -0.70
CA ILE A 32 1.65 7.09 -1.90
C ILE A 32 0.28 7.78 -2.09
N PRO A 33 -0.87 7.12 -1.89
CA PRO A 33 -2.17 7.71 -2.23
C PRO A 33 -2.48 9.02 -1.50
N ALA A 34 -1.99 9.19 -0.27
CA ALA A 34 -2.24 10.36 0.56
C ALA A 34 -1.67 11.69 -0.01
N TYR A 35 -0.67 11.63 -0.89
CA TYR A 35 0.01 12.83 -1.38
C TYR A 35 -0.74 13.61 -2.46
N ARG A 36 -1.81 13.05 -3.02
CA ARG A 36 -2.58 13.72 -4.08
C ARG A 36 -3.28 14.98 -3.54
N ASP A 37 -3.69 14.93 -2.28
CA ASP A 37 -4.40 16.02 -1.60
C ASP A 37 -3.45 17.11 -1.06
N ASP A 38 -2.15 16.81 -0.96
CA ASP A 38 -1.14 17.71 -0.40
C ASP A 38 -0.57 18.74 -1.40
N PHE A 39 -1.12 18.82 -2.62
CA PHE A 39 -0.59 19.71 -3.68
C PHE A 39 -0.38 21.15 -3.20
N ASP A 40 -1.38 21.73 -2.50
CA ASP A 40 -1.31 23.12 -2.04
C ASP A 40 -0.23 23.33 -0.96
N GLN A 41 0.06 22.31 -0.16
CA GLN A 41 1.13 22.36 0.84
C GLN A 41 2.50 22.24 0.16
N VAL A 42 2.64 21.33 -0.81
CA VAL A 42 3.86 21.14 -1.59
C VAL A 42 4.19 22.41 -2.38
N LYS A 43 3.18 23.01 -3.04
CA LYS A 43 3.30 24.28 -3.76
C LYS A 43 3.80 25.40 -2.84
N ARG A 44 3.13 25.63 -1.71
CA ARG A 44 3.55 26.66 -0.73
C ARG A 44 4.98 26.47 -0.25
N THR A 45 5.40 25.22 0.00
CA THR A 45 6.77 24.91 0.41
C THR A 45 7.78 25.24 -0.69
N ALA A 46 7.46 24.92 -1.95
CA ALA A 46 8.30 25.24 -3.10
C ALA A 46 8.40 26.76 -3.36
N GLN A 47 7.29 27.50 -3.21
CA GLN A 47 7.26 28.95 -3.35
C GLN A 47 8.14 29.64 -2.30
N ASN A 48 7.99 29.27 -1.02
CA ASN A 48 8.83 29.77 0.07
C ASN A 48 10.33 29.50 -0.19
N LEU A 49 10.68 28.37 -0.81
CA LEU A 49 12.06 28.05 -1.14
C LEU A 49 12.58 28.88 -2.32
N ALA A 50 11.77 29.06 -3.36
CA ALA A 50 12.10 29.89 -4.51
C ALA A 50 12.33 31.34 -4.10
N GLU A 51 11.48 31.89 -3.24
CA GLU A 51 11.62 33.25 -2.70
C GLU A 51 12.92 33.44 -1.92
N ARG A 52 13.28 32.46 -1.06
CA ARG A 52 14.57 32.46 -0.34
C ARG A 52 15.78 32.47 -1.27
N TRP A 53 15.64 31.93 -2.47
CA TRP A 53 16.70 31.88 -3.48
C TRP A 53 16.61 33.00 -4.51
N GLY A 54 15.66 33.93 -4.36
CA GLY A 54 15.45 35.02 -5.32
C GLY A 54 14.93 34.55 -6.68
N ALA A 55 14.32 33.36 -6.76
CA ALA A 55 13.72 32.81 -7.97
C ALA A 55 12.23 33.15 -8.08
N GLN A 56 11.73 33.24 -9.31
CA GLN A 56 10.31 33.46 -9.59
C GLN A 56 9.47 32.26 -9.10
N SER A 57 8.43 32.53 -8.31
CA SER A 57 7.58 31.53 -7.65
C SER A 57 6.15 31.41 -8.24
N GLU A 58 5.84 32.22 -9.26
CA GLU A 58 4.52 32.31 -9.89
C GLU A 58 4.49 31.71 -11.30
N PHE A 59 3.39 31.04 -11.62
CA PHE A 59 3.14 30.54 -12.97
C PHE A 59 2.90 31.71 -13.93
N THR A 60 3.47 31.62 -15.13
CA THR A 60 3.24 32.63 -16.16
C THR A 60 1.77 32.66 -16.57
N GLU A 61 1.11 33.80 -16.40
CA GLU A 61 -0.24 34.01 -16.92
C GLU A 61 -0.20 34.20 -18.43
N ILE A 62 -0.75 33.22 -19.16
CA ILE A 62 -0.93 33.32 -20.60
C ILE A 62 -2.39 33.68 -20.88
N ARG A 63 -2.62 34.73 -21.67
CA ARG A 63 -3.97 35.14 -22.07
C ARG A 63 -4.71 33.98 -22.75
N LYS A 64 -5.85 33.58 -22.17
CA LYS A 64 -6.72 32.56 -22.75
C LYS A 64 -7.25 33.04 -24.10
N ARG A 65 -6.94 32.31 -25.18
CA ARG A 65 -7.45 32.61 -26.53
C ARG A 65 -8.94 32.24 -26.58
N ARG A 66 -9.80 33.22 -26.88
CA ARG A 66 -11.21 32.95 -27.19
C ARG A 66 -11.32 32.36 -28.58
N MET A 67 -11.86 31.16 -28.69
CA MET A 67 -12.25 30.55 -29.96
C MET A 67 -13.70 30.98 -30.27
N LYS A 68 -13.97 31.39 -31.51
CA LYS A 68 -15.35 31.64 -31.95
C LYS A 68 -16.08 30.30 -31.97
N ARG A 69 -17.31 30.26 -31.45
CA ARG A 69 -18.20 29.10 -31.49
C ARG A 69 -19.43 29.43 -32.34
N HIS A 70 -19.96 28.43 -33.05
CA HIS A 70 -21.24 28.55 -33.78
C HIS A 70 -22.44 28.34 -32.84
N PHE A 71 -23.61 28.85 -33.23
CA PHE A 71 -24.83 28.88 -32.39
C PHE A 71 -25.27 27.49 -31.89
N ASP A 72 -25.02 26.43 -32.68
CA ASP A 72 -25.41 25.05 -32.36
C ASP A 72 -24.22 24.15 -31.99
N GLU A 73 -23.04 24.72 -31.76
CA GLU A 73 -21.82 23.93 -31.51
C GLU A 73 -21.81 23.41 -30.06
N LEU A 74 -21.86 22.08 -29.91
CA LEU A 74 -21.71 21.43 -28.61
C LEU A 74 -20.36 21.79 -27.97
N SER A 75 -20.34 21.95 -26.65
CA SER A 75 -19.09 22.25 -25.93
C SER A 75 -18.08 21.11 -26.12
N GLN A 76 -16.91 21.46 -26.67
CA GLN A 76 -15.78 20.54 -26.76
C GLN A 76 -14.94 20.56 -25.48
N ASP A 77 -14.16 19.50 -25.29
CA ASP A 77 -13.25 19.34 -24.16
C ASP A 77 -12.15 20.42 -24.21
N GLU A 78 -12.25 21.43 -23.34
CA GLU A 78 -11.30 22.53 -23.31
C GLU A 78 -10.04 22.13 -22.55
N ARG A 79 -8.87 22.37 -23.15
CA ARG A 79 -7.60 22.19 -22.43
C ARG A 79 -7.55 23.10 -21.20
N LEU A 80 -6.98 22.57 -20.12
CA LEU A 80 -6.63 23.34 -18.93
C LEU A 80 -5.85 24.59 -19.34
N SER A 81 -6.45 25.74 -19.08
CA SER A 81 -5.99 27.02 -19.58
C SER A 81 -5.12 27.78 -18.59
N ASP A 82 -5.11 27.37 -17.32
CA ASP A 82 -4.22 27.91 -16.31
C ASP A 82 -2.98 27.02 -16.12
N GLY A 83 -1.83 27.65 -15.87
CA GLY A 83 -0.56 26.96 -15.75
C GLY A 83 -0.47 26.06 -14.51
N GLU A 84 -1.17 26.43 -13.44
CA GLU A 84 -1.15 25.69 -12.19
C GLU A 84 -1.94 24.38 -12.28
N SER A 85 -3.19 24.39 -12.77
CA SER A 85 -3.94 23.15 -12.97
C SER A 85 -3.27 22.26 -13.99
N ARG A 86 -2.66 22.85 -15.03
CA ARG A 86 -1.89 22.09 -16.02
C ARG A 86 -0.70 21.39 -15.36
N PHE A 87 0.04 22.06 -14.49
CA PHE A 87 1.14 21.46 -13.73
C PHE A 87 0.62 20.41 -12.73
N ARG A 88 -0.44 20.73 -11.97
CA ARG A 88 -1.06 19.83 -10.99
C ARG A 88 -1.48 18.52 -11.64
N ILE A 89 -2.16 18.57 -12.78
CA ILE A 89 -2.68 17.37 -13.44
C ILE A 89 -1.60 16.64 -14.24
N ASN A 90 -0.88 17.34 -15.12
CA ASN A 90 0.00 16.67 -16.09
C ASN A 90 1.40 16.37 -15.55
N VAL A 91 1.82 17.01 -14.47
CA VAL A 91 3.15 16.79 -13.88
C VAL A 91 3.01 16.18 -12.51
N PHE A 92 2.35 16.86 -11.57
CA PHE A 92 2.30 16.41 -10.17
C PHE A 92 1.52 15.11 -10.02
N ASN A 93 0.24 15.09 -10.43
CA ASN A 93 -0.60 13.90 -10.35
C ASN A 93 -0.05 12.77 -11.24
N ALA A 94 0.37 13.08 -12.47
CA ALA A 94 0.97 12.09 -13.36
C ALA A 94 2.22 11.43 -12.75
N SER A 95 3.09 12.21 -12.08
CA SER A 95 4.26 11.66 -11.39
C SER A 95 3.86 10.75 -10.23
N LEU A 96 2.87 11.13 -9.43
CA LEU A 96 2.34 10.29 -8.35
C LEU A 96 1.73 8.99 -8.88
N ASP A 97 0.98 9.06 -9.98
CA ASP A 97 0.37 7.89 -10.62
C ASP A 97 1.44 6.92 -11.15
N ILE A 98 2.49 7.44 -11.80
CA ILE A 98 3.64 6.64 -12.24
C ILE A 98 4.30 5.97 -11.04
N ILE A 99 4.61 6.72 -9.99
CA ILE A 99 5.25 6.19 -8.77
C ILE A 99 4.37 5.09 -8.15
N ASN A 100 3.07 5.32 -8.04
CA ASN A 100 2.14 4.36 -7.45
C ASN A 100 2.05 3.08 -8.29
N SER A 101 1.99 3.22 -9.62
CA SER A 101 1.99 2.08 -10.55
C SER A 101 3.28 1.27 -10.45
N GLN A 102 4.43 1.94 -10.47
CA GLN A 102 5.76 1.31 -10.36
C GLN A 102 5.93 0.57 -9.03
N LEU A 103 5.52 1.18 -7.92
CA LEU A 103 5.59 0.53 -6.60
C LEU A 103 4.61 -0.64 -6.51
N SER A 104 3.39 -0.49 -7.01
CA SER A 104 2.41 -1.57 -7.04
C SER A 104 2.93 -2.77 -7.81
N GLN A 105 3.47 -2.53 -9.02
CA GLN A 105 4.06 -3.56 -9.87
C GLN A 105 5.29 -4.22 -9.23
N ARG A 106 6.20 -3.42 -8.66
CA ARG A 106 7.44 -3.93 -8.05
C ARG A 106 7.15 -4.86 -6.87
N PHE A 107 6.09 -4.59 -6.10
CA PHE A 107 5.75 -5.34 -4.89
C PHE A 107 4.57 -6.30 -5.05
N THR A 108 4.14 -6.58 -6.30
CA THR A 108 3.07 -7.54 -6.59
C THR A 108 3.35 -8.90 -5.96
N SER A 109 4.50 -9.52 -6.24
CA SER A 109 4.82 -10.87 -5.74
C SER A 109 4.89 -10.94 -4.21
N MET A 110 5.34 -9.86 -3.55
CA MET A 110 5.34 -9.79 -2.09
C MET A 110 3.93 -9.75 -1.52
N ARG A 111 3.01 -9.04 -2.18
CA ARG A 111 1.59 -9.00 -1.82
C ARG A 111 0.92 -10.35 -2.02
N GLU A 112 1.16 -10.99 -3.16
CA GLU A 112 0.65 -12.34 -3.46
C GLU A 112 1.17 -13.36 -2.44
N THR A 113 2.45 -13.29 -2.08
CA THR A 113 3.04 -14.14 -1.04
C THR A 113 2.37 -13.89 0.31
N ASN A 114 2.19 -12.62 0.70
CA ASN A 114 1.48 -12.27 1.94
C ASN A 114 0.03 -12.79 1.94
N GLU A 115 -0.68 -12.68 0.81
CA GLU A 115 -2.04 -13.18 0.66
C GLU A 115 -2.12 -14.71 0.69
N LEU A 116 -1.13 -15.41 0.12
CA LEU A 116 -1.05 -16.87 0.17
C LEU A 116 -0.88 -17.37 1.61
N PHE A 117 0.03 -16.75 2.37
CA PHE A 117 0.33 -17.12 3.75
C PHE A 117 -0.57 -16.44 4.79
N GLN A 118 -1.56 -15.64 4.39
CA GLN A 118 -2.37 -14.86 5.33
C GLN A 118 -3.14 -15.74 6.33
N ALA A 119 -3.47 -16.99 5.95
CA ALA A 119 -4.23 -17.92 6.77
C ALA A 119 -3.56 -18.24 8.12
N ILE A 120 -2.23 -18.27 8.14
CA ILE A 120 -1.43 -18.61 9.33
C ILE A 120 -0.97 -17.37 10.12
N HIS A 121 -1.31 -16.17 9.65
CA HIS A 121 -0.92 -14.95 10.35
C HIS A 121 -1.80 -14.75 11.61
N PRO A 122 -1.23 -14.47 12.80
CA PRO A 122 -1.99 -14.33 14.05
C PRO A 122 -3.15 -13.33 13.96
N GLY A 123 -2.91 -12.20 13.28
CA GLY A 123 -3.95 -11.18 13.07
C GLY A 123 -5.14 -11.67 12.23
N THR A 124 -4.92 -12.59 11.28
CA THR A 124 -5.97 -13.20 10.47
C THR A 124 -6.70 -14.26 11.27
N LEU A 125 -5.96 -15.14 11.95
CA LEU A 125 -6.53 -16.16 12.84
C LEU A 125 -7.44 -15.56 13.91
N ASN A 126 -7.09 -14.39 14.45
CA ASN A 126 -7.93 -13.73 15.44
C ASN A 126 -9.21 -13.11 14.85
N ARG A 127 -9.10 -12.45 13.69
CA ARG A 127 -10.17 -11.56 13.17
C ARG A 127 -11.01 -12.14 12.05
N ALA A 128 -10.48 -13.09 11.28
CA ALA A 128 -11.17 -13.60 10.09
C ALA A 128 -12.46 -14.35 10.48
N GLN A 129 -13.48 -14.22 9.63
CA GLN A 129 -14.66 -15.07 9.69
C GLN A 129 -14.31 -16.48 9.21
N ASP A 130 -15.08 -17.47 9.66
CA ASP A 130 -14.77 -18.87 9.40
C ASP A 130 -14.75 -19.19 7.90
N ASN A 131 -15.72 -18.70 7.13
CA ASN A 131 -15.71 -18.93 5.67
C ASN A 131 -14.46 -18.34 4.98
N ALA A 132 -14.04 -17.15 5.39
CA ALA A 132 -12.85 -16.49 4.83
C ALA A 132 -11.58 -17.24 5.23
N LEU A 133 -11.44 -17.59 6.50
CA LEU A 133 -10.28 -18.35 6.99
C LEU A 133 -10.17 -19.71 6.29
N HIS A 134 -11.29 -20.40 6.07
CA HIS A 134 -11.32 -21.68 5.37
C HIS A 134 -10.79 -21.52 3.93
N GLN A 135 -11.28 -20.51 3.19
CA GLN A 135 -10.82 -20.26 1.84
C GLN A 135 -9.32 -19.92 1.78
N HIS A 136 -8.81 -19.10 2.71
CA HIS A 136 -7.39 -18.78 2.75
C HIS A 136 -6.54 -20.03 3.05
N ALA A 137 -6.96 -20.85 4.01
CA ALA A 137 -6.27 -22.08 4.35
C ALA A 137 -6.32 -23.11 3.21
N GLN A 138 -7.45 -23.20 2.51
CA GLN A 138 -7.61 -24.08 1.36
C GLN A 138 -6.69 -23.67 0.22
N ARG A 139 -6.65 -22.38 -0.14
CA ARG A 139 -5.71 -21.87 -1.15
C ARG A 139 -4.26 -22.21 -0.83
N LEU A 140 -3.87 -22.08 0.44
CA LEU A 140 -2.52 -22.43 0.89
C LEU A 140 -2.26 -23.94 0.74
N ALA A 141 -3.20 -24.79 1.17
CA ALA A 141 -3.10 -26.25 1.06
C ALA A 141 -3.03 -26.72 -0.39
N ASP A 142 -3.84 -26.14 -1.27
CA ASP A 142 -3.86 -26.47 -2.71
C ASP A 142 -2.52 -26.08 -3.37
N HIS A 143 -1.98 -24.90 -3.03
CA HIS A 143 -0.69 -24.43 -3.56
C HIS A 143 0.47 -25.31 -3.11
N TYR A 144 0.44 -25.79 -1.86
CA TYR A 144 1.46 -26.68 -1.28
C TYR A 144 0.94 -28.10 -1.08
N SER A 145 0.25 -28.67 -2.08
CA SER A 145 -0.40 -29.99 -1.97
C SER A 145 0.54 -31.18 -1.71
N ARG A 146 1.86 -30.98 -1.87
CA ARG A 146 2.89 -31.98 -1.51
C ARG A 146 3.27 -31.93 -0.03
N ASP A 147 3.10 -30.77 0.59
CA ASP A 147 3.56 -30.49 1.96
C ASP A 147 2.38 -30.38 2.94
N LEU A 148 1.21 -29.97 2.46
CA LEU A 148 0.01 -29.76 3.26
C LEU A 148 -1.09 -30.75 2.86
N SER A 149 -1.67 -31.39 3.88
CA SER A 149 -2.81 -32.27 3.70
C SER A 149 -4.07 -31.48 3.28
N PRO A 150 -4.98 -32.07 2.50
CA PRO A 150 -6.31 -31.49 2.24
C PRO A 150 -7.13 -31.22 3.52
N SER A 151 -6.79 -31.88 4.64
CA SER A 151 -7.40 -31.63 5.96
C SER A 151 -6.88 -30.38 6.66
N PHE A 152 -5.86 -29.70 6.11
CA PHE A 152 -5.22 -28.53 6.71
C PHE A 152 -6.21 -27.41 7.11
N PRO A 153 -7.22 -27.02 6.29
CA PRO A 153 -8.17 -25.99 6.70
C PRO A 153 -8.91 -26.35 8.00
N VAL A 154 -9.34 -27.60 8.14
CA VAL A 154 -10.05 -28.09 9.34
C VAL A 154 -9.12 -28.12 10.55
N GLN A 155 -7.87 -28.57 10.37
CA GLN A 155 -6.86 -28.56 11.42
C GLN A 155 -6.55 -27.13 11.88
N LEU A 156 -6.48 -26.17 10.97
CA LEU A 156 -6.26 -24.76 11.29
C LEU A 156 -7.44 -24.17 12.07
N PHE A 157 -8.68 -24.60 11.82
CA PHE A 157 -9.83 -24.24 12.65
C PHE A 157 -9.73 -24.77 14.06
N ALA A 158 -9.42 -26.06 14.19
CA ALA A 158 -9.24 -26.69 15.50
C ALA A 158 -8.11 -25.97 16.27
N PHE A 159 -6.99 -25.69 15.60
CA PHE A 159 -5.89 -24.91 16.15
C PHE A 159 -6.33 -23.54 16.66
N ARG A 160 -7.02 -22.76 15.82
CA ARG A 160 -7.57 -21.45 16.20
C ARG A 160 -8.49 -21.55 17.43
N ALA A 161 -9.32 -22.58 17.50
CA ALA A 161 -10.25 -22.77 18.62
C ALA A 161 -9.52 -23.11 19.92
N CYS A 162 -8.51 -23.99 19.86
CA CYS A 162 -7.73 -24.42 21.02
C CYS A 162 -6.81 -23.32 21.58
N PHE A 163 -6.23 -22.48 20.72
CA PHE A 163 -5.21 -21.50 21.10
C PHE A 163 -5.68 -20.04 20.97
N LYS A 164 -6.99 -19.80 21.00
CA LYS A 164 -7.58 -18.48 20.73
C LYS A 164 -7.01 -17.38 21.63
N THR A 165 -6.79 -17.68 22.91
CA THR A 165 -6.28 -16.74 23.93
C THR A 165 -4.80 -16.43 23.74
N GLU A 166 -4.05 -17.40 23.26
CA GLU A 166 -2.62 -17.35 23.05
C GLU A 166 -2.32 -16.61 21.74
N ILE A 167 -3.01 -16.95 20.64
CA ILE A 167 -2.90 -16.28 19.34
C ILE A 167 -3.23 -14.78 19.47
N ALA A 168 -4.12 -14.39 20.40
CA ALA A 168 -4.44 -13.00 20.67
C ALA A 168 -3.27 -12.19 21.24
N LYS A 169 -2.31 -12.84 21.90
CA LYS A 169 -1.13 -12.21 22.53
C LYS A 169 0.05 -12.11 21.57
N GLU A 170 0.09 -12.93 20.53
CA GLU A 170 1.24 -13.05 19.64
C GLU A 170 1.21 -12.02 18.49
N PRO A 171 2.24 -11.16 18.36
CA PRO A 171 2.25 -10.08 17.37
C PRO A 171 2.80 -10.52 16.01
N SER A 172 3.43 -11.69 15.90
CA SER A 172 4.08 -12.17 14.67
C SER A 172 3.99 -13.69 14.53
N VAL A 173 4.13 -14.17 13.29
CA VAL A 173 4.21 -15.61 13.01
C VAL A 173 5.42 -16.23 13.73
N LYS A 174 6.55 -15.51 13.79
CA LYS A 174 7.77 -15.98 14.46
C LYS A 174 7.54 -16.26 15.94
N ASP A 175 6.79 -15.39 16.62
CA ASP A 175 6.55 -15.53 18.05
C ASP A 175 5.49 -16.62 18.34
N MET A 176 4.46 -16.71 17.50
CA MET A 176 3.52 -17.84 17.51
C MET A 176 4.23 -19.19 17.31
N THR A 177 5.20 -19.27 16.39
CA THR A 177 6.00 -20.49 16.20
C THR A 177 6.85 -20.83 17.42
N LYS A 178 7.46 -19.84 18.09
CA LYS A 178 8.21 -20.09 19.33
C LYS A 178 7.32 -20.63 20.44
N MET A 179 6.12 -20.06 20.61
CA MET A 179 5.15 -20.56 21.58
C MET A 179 4.79 -22.03 21.35
N LEU A 180 4.63 -22.44 20.09
CA LEU A 180 4.34 -23.84 19.75
C LEU A 180 5.54 -24.76 19.99
N ILE A 181 6.75 -24.31 19.65
CA ILE A 181 7.97 -25.15 19.74
C ILE A 181 8.51 -25.22 21.17
N VAL A 182 8.41 -24.16 21.95
CA VAL A 182 9.05 -24.05 23.29
C VAL A 182 8.08 -24.43 24.40
N ASP A 183 6.85 -23.93 24.34
CA ASP A 183 5.89 -24.11 25.45
C ASP A 183 5.07 -25.40 25.31
N HIS A 184 4.99 -25.96 24.10
CA HIS A 184 4.18 -27.13 23.77
C HIS A 184 5.00 -28.28 23.17
N SER A 185 6.32 -28.30 23.38
CA SER A 185 7.27 -29.25 22.77
C SER A 185 7.09 -30.73 23.17
N SER A 186 6.19 -31.01 24.11
CA SER A 186 6.09 -32.30 24.82
C SER A 186 4.69 -32.95 24.74
N MET A 187 3.82 -32.49 23.82
CA MET A 187 2.54 -33.14 23.53
C MET A 187 2.58 -33.98 22.26
#